data_AF-A0A2J8PWM1-F1
#
_entry.id   AF-A0A2J8PWM1-F1
#
_cell.length_a   1.000
_cell.length_b   1.000
_cell.length_c   1.000
_cell.angle_alpha   90.00
_cell.angle_beta   90.00
_cell.angle_gamma   90.00
#
_symmetry.space_group_name_H-M   'P 1'
#
loop_
_entity.id
_entity.type
_entity.pdbx_description
1 polymer ?
#
loop_
_entity_poly.entity_id
_entity_poly.type
_entity_poly.pdbx_seq_one_letter_code
_entity_poly.pdbx_strand_id
1 'polypeptide(L)'
;PFQNILPRVHVKEGERLDAKMKRLESKYAPLHLVPLIERLGTPQQIAIAREGDLLTKERLCCGLSMFEVILTRIRSFLDDPIWRGPLPSNGVMHVDECVEFHRLWSAMQFVYCIPVGTHEFTVEQCFGDGLHWAGCMIIVLLGQQRRFAVLDFCYHLLKVQKHDGKDEIIKNVVCG
;
A
#
# COMPACT_ATOMS: atom_id res chain seq x y z
N PRO A 1 -3.13 -11.74 -7.53
CA PRO A 1 -4.37 -12.32 -6.97
C PRO A 1 -5.62 -12.09 -7.85
N PHE A 2 -5.81 -10.89 -8.40
CA PHE A 2 -7.01 -10.55 -9.18
C PHE A 2 -7.07 -11.13 -10.60
N GLN A 3 -5.99 -11.79 -11.06
CA GLN A 3 -5.84 -12.33 -12.42
C GLN A 3 -5.50 -13.83 -12.43
N ASN A 4 -5.94 -14.61 -11.44
CA ASN A 4 -5.58 -16.04 -11.28
C ASN A 4 -4.07 -16.32 -11.15
N ILE A 5 -3.23 -15.30 -10.96
CA ILE A 5 -1.79 -15.48 -10.72
C ILE A 5 -1.57 -15.76 -9.23
N LEU A 6 -1.29 -17.02 -8.92
CA LEU A 6 -0.91 -17.47 -7.59
C LEU A 6 0.59 -17.19 -7.33
N PRO A 7 0.97 -16.76 -6.12
CA PRO A 7 2.38 -16.61 -5.75
C PRO A 7 3.15 -17.91 -5.93
N ARG A 8 4.43 -17.82 -6.35
CA ARG A 8 5.31 -18.99 -6.44
C ARG A 8 5.48 -19.62 -5.06
N VAL A 9 5.20 -20.92 -4.97
CA VAL A 9 5.25 -21.66 -3.71
C VAL A 9 6.60 -22.33 -3.55
N HIS A 10 7.29 -22.05 -2.44
CA HIS A 10 8.50 -22.80 -2.06
C HIS A 10 8.10 -24.18 -1.50
N VAL A 11 8.70 -25.24 -2.04
CA VAL A 11 8.46 -26.63 -1.65
C VAL A 11 9.73 -27.18 -1.01
N LYS A 12 9.63 -27.65 0.23
CA LYS A 12 10.75 -28.29 0.92
C LYS A 12 10.90 -29.74 0.44
N GLU A 13 12.08 -30.33 0.60
CA GLU A 13 12.30 -31.75 0.30
C GLU A 13 11.27 -32.65 1.04
N GLY A 14 10.58 -33.51 0.28
CA GLY A 14 9.55 -34.42 0.78
C GLY A 14 8.11 -33.91 0.74
N GLU A 15 7.87 -32.63 0.41
CA GLU A 15 6.51 -32.09 0.27
C GLU A 15 5.95 -32.24 -1.15
N ARG A 16 4.68 -32.58 -1.27
CA ARG A 16 3.98 -32.64 -2.57
C ARG A 16 3.53 -31.25 -3.01
N LEU A 17 4.08 -30.79 -4.13
CA LEU A 17 3.78 -29.50 -4.75
C LEU A 17 2.27 -29.33 -5.04
N ASP A 18 1.60 -30.37 -5.52
CA ASP A 18 0.15 -30.35 -5.82
C ASP A 18 -0.72 -30.05 -4.60
N ALA A 19 -0.38 -30.62 -3.45
CA ALA A 19 -1.14 -30.41 -2.21
C ALA A 19 -1.01 -28.97 -1.72
N LYS A 20 0.18 -28.37 -1.89
CA LYS A 20 0.43 -26.96 -1.57
C LYS A 20 -0.27 -26.02 -2.55
N MET A 21 -0.25 -26.32 -3.84
CA MET A 21 -0.99 -25.54 -4.85
C MET A 21 -2.49 -25.56 -4.58
N LYS A 22 -3.07 -26.73 -4.31
CA LYS A 22 -4.51 -26.86 -4.00
C LYS A 22 -4.92 -26.10 -2.73
N ARG A 23 -4.06 -26.09 -1.70
CA ARG A 23 -4.26 -25.26 -0.50
C ARG A 23 -4.21 -23.77 -0.83
N LEU A 24 -3.29 -23.37 -1.71
CA LEU A 24 -3.18 -21.99 -2.16
C LEU A 24 -4.42 -21.56 -2.96
N GLU A 25 -4.84 -22.37 -3.92
CA GLU A 25 -6.07 -22.16 -4.70
C GLU A 25 -7.28 -21.98 -3.77
N SER A 26 -7.43 -22.85 -2.78
CA SER A 26 -8.53 -22.75 -1.81
C SER A 26 -8.44 -21.47 -0.98
N LYS A 27 -7.23 -21.04 -0.60
CA LYS A 27 -7.00 -19.81 0.17
C LYS A 27 -7.32 -18.55 -0.64
N TYR A 28 -7.03 -18.55 -1.94
CA TYR A 28 -7.19 -17.38 -2.81
C TYR A 28 -8.51 -17.39 -3.60
N ALA A 29 -9.25 -18.51 -3.65
CA ALA A 29 -10.53 -18.62 -4.33
C ALA A 29 -11.54 -17.52 -3.96
N PRO A 30 -11.67 -17.06 -2.70
CA PRO A 30 -12.57 -15.96 -2.35
C PRO A 30 -12.19 -14.60 -2.95
N LEU A 31 -10.95 -14.44 -3.44
CA LEU A 31 -10.45 -13.21 -4.05
C LEU A 31 -10.67 -13.17 -5.56
N HIS A 32 -11.19 -14.25 -6.16
CA HIS A 32 -11.52 -14.31 -7.57
C HIS A 32 -12.90 -13.66 -7.78
N LEU A 33 -12.88 -12.40 -8.23
CA LEU A 33 -14.07 -11.55 -8.29
C LEU A 33 -15.15 -12.10 -9.24
N VAL A 34 -14.78 -12.56 -10.43
CA VAL A 34 -15.75 -13.02 -11.45
C VAL A 34 -16.52 -14.26 -10.98
N PRO A 35 -15.88 -15.37 -10.54
CA PRO A 35 -16.61 -16.54 -10.02
C PRO A 35 -17.48 -16.22 -8.79
N LEU A 36 -17.06 -15.25 -7.98
CA LEU A 36 -17.82 -14.83 -6.80
C LEU A 36 -19.10 -14.08 -7.21
N ILE A 37 -19.00 -13.16 -8.17
CA ILE A 37 -20.15 -12.43 -8.71
C ILE A 37 -21.07 -13.36 -9.51
N GLU A 38 -20.54 -14.36 -10.22
CA GLU A 38 -21.36 -15.39 -10.89
C GLU A 38 -22.22 -16.19 -9.90
N ARG A 39 -21.73 -16.41 -8.68
CA ARG A 39 -22.45 -17.16 -7.65
C ARG A 39 -23.44 -16.30 -6.85
N LEU A 40 -23.12 -15.04 -6.61
CA LEU A 40 -23.82 -14.20 -5.62
C LEU A 40 -24.45 -12.92 -6.19
N GLY A 41 -24.08 -12.54 -7.41
CA GLY A 41 -24.48 -11.28 -8.03
C GLY A 41 -25.77 -11.35 -8.84
N THR A 42 -26.30 -10.19 -9.18
CA THR A 42 -27.44 -10.05 -10.11
C THR A 42 -27.00 -10.31 -11.56
N PRO A 43 -27.92 -10.60 -12.49
CA PRO A 43 -27.59 -10.76 -13.90
C PRO A 43 -26.82 -9.57 -14.49
N GLN A 44 -27.13 -8.35 -14.05
CA GLN A 44 -26.42 -7.13 -14.44
C GLN A 44 -25.00 -7.07 -13.89
N GLN A 45 -24.80 -7.41 -12.61
CA GLN A 45 -23.47 -7.46 -12.00
C GLN A 45 -22.59 -8.53 -12.65
N ILE A 46 -23.17 -9.69 -12.99
CA ILE A 46 -22.47 -10.77 -13.70
C ILE A 46 -22.00 -10.28 -15.08
N ALA A 47 -22.87 -9.60 -15.83
CA ALA A 47 -22.51 -9.05 -17.14
C ALA A 47 -21.35 -8.03 -17.03
N ILE A 48 -21.45 -7.09 -16.09
CA ILE A 48 -20.41 -6.07 -15.83
C ILE A 48 -19.08 -6.73 -15.43
N ALA A 49 -19.11 -7.73 -14.54
CA ALA A 49 -17.91 -8.41 -14.07
C ALA A 49 -17.19 -9.17 -15.20
N ARG A 50 -17.95 -9.84 -16.08
CA ARG A 50 -17.38 -10.54 -17.25
C ARG A 50 -16.81 -9.58 -18.28
N GLU A 51 -17.50 -8.49 -18.57
CA GLU A 51 -17.03 -7.46 -19.49
C GLU A 51 -15.76 -6.77 -18.95
N GLY A 52 -15.73 -6.45 -17.66
CA GLY A 52 -14.56 -5.91 -16.98
C GLY A 52 -13.36 -6.85 -17.01
N ASP A 53 -13.56 -8.16 -16.81
CA ASP A 53 -12.50 -9.17 -16.90
C ASP A 53 -11.97 -9.34 -18.33
N LEU A 54 -12.85 -9.31 -19.34
CA LEU A 54 -12.47 -9.35 -20.75
C LEU A 54 -11.62 -8.12 -21.12
N LEU A 55 -12.09 -6.91 -20.77
CA LEU A 55 -11.35 -5.67 -21.00
C LEU A 55 -9.99 -5.66 -20.28
N THR A 56 -9.95 -6.18 -19.05
CA THR A 56 -8.73 -6.31 -18.26
C THR A 56 -7.74 -7.25 -18.93
N LYS A 57 -8.19 -8.41 -19.41
CA LYS A 57 -7.35 -9.39 -20.12
C LYS A 57 -6.87 -8.88 -21.48
N GLU A 58 -7.73 -8.23 -22.25
CA GLU A 58 -7.39 -7.79 -23.61
C GLU A 58 -6.55 -6.50 -23.62
N ARG A 59 -6.80 -5.55 -22.71
CA ARG A 59 -6.13 -4.23 -22.72
C ARG A 59 -4.90 -4.14 -21.83
N LEU A 60 -4.80 -4.90 -20.74
CA LEU A 60 -3.57 -4.91 -19.93
C LEU A 60 -2.41 -5.62 -20.64
N CYS A 61 -2.68 -6.58 -21.52
CA CYS A 61 -1.67 -7.19 -22.40
C CYS A 61 -1.00 -6.16 -23.34
N CYS A 62 -1.66 -5.03 -23.59
CA CYS A 62 -1.19 -3.98 -24.49
C CYS A 62 -0.60 -2.76 -23.74
N GLY A 63 -0.37 -2.84 -22.43
CA GLY A 63 0.17 -1.72 -21.63
C GLY A 63 -0.80 -0.53 -21.48
N LEU A 64 -2.07 -0.69 -21.84
CA LEU A 64 -3.09 0.35 -21.75
C LEU A 64 -3.78 0.34 -20.37
N SER A 65 -3.00 0.16 -19.31
CA SER A 65 -3.54 0.29 -17.96
C SER A 65 -3.90 1.77 -17.74
N MET A 66 -5.18 2.08 -17.59
CA MET A 66 -5.62 3.43 -17.20
C MET A 66 -4.89 3.91 -15.93
N PHE A 67 -4.55 2.98 -15.04
CA PHE A 67 -3.70 3.26 -13.88
C PHE A 67 -2.30 3.72 -14.27
N GLU A 68 -1.65 3.07 -15.23
CA GLU A 68 -0.32 3.48 -15.69
C GLU A 68 -0.35 4.87 -16.33
N VAL A 69 -1.39 5.17 -17.13
CA VAL A 69 -1.56 6.51 -17.72
C VAL A 69 -1.76 7.57 -16.64
N ILE A 70 -2.62 7.30 -15.65
CA ILE A 70 -2.87 8.22 -14.54
C ILE A 70 -1.62 8.40 -13.68
N LEU A 71 -0.95 7.31 -13.30
CA LEU A 71 0.27 7.35 -12.50
C LEU A 71 1.41 8.07 -13.21
N THR A 72 1.55 7.87 -14.52
CA THR A 72 2.53 8.60 -15.35
C THR A 72 2.22 10.09 -15.38
N ARG A 73 0.93 10.44 -15.51
CA ARG A 73 0.50 11.84 -15.46
C ARG A 73 0.75 12.45 -14.08
N ILE A 74 0.44 11.76 -13.00
CA ILE A 74 0.71 12.24 -11.63
C ILE A 74 2.22 12.43 -11.44
N ARG A 75 3.03 11.46 -11.89
CA ARG A 75 4.49 11.56 -11.84
C ARG A 75 5.03 12.81 -12.54
N SER A 76 4.39 13.24 -13.64
CA SER A 76 4.79 14.46 -14.35
C SER A 76 4.61 15.74 -13.52
N PHE A 77 3.71 15.74 -12.54
CA PHE A 77 3.53 16.85 -11.60
C PHE A 77 4.53 16.81 -10.43
N LEU A 78 5.31 15.73 -10.30
CA LEU A 78 6.26 15.48 -9.21
C LEU A 78 7.72 15.63 -9.66
N ASP A 79 7.97 16.41 -10.71
CA ASP A 79 9.32 16.57 -11.29
C ASP A 79 10.14 17.69 -10.61
N ASP A 80 9.55 18.43 -9.69
CA ASP A 80 10.25 19.46 -8.94
C ASP A 80 11.39 18.85 -8.10
N PRO A 81 12.64 19.36 -8.21
CA PRO A 81 13.79 18.89 -7.44
C PRO A 81 13.58 18.91 -5.92
N ILE A 82 12.67 19.74 -5.41
CA ILE A 82 12.33 19.83 -3.98
C ILE A 82 12.00 18.45 -3.40
N TRP A 83 11.37 17.58 -4.18
CA TRP A 83 10.94 16.26 -3.73
C TRP A 83 12.09 15.27 -3.56
N ARG A 84 13.23 15.50 -4.22
CA ARG A 84 14.39 14.59 -4.22
C ARG A 84 15.55 15.11 -3.38
N GLY A 85 15.63 16.42 -3.17
CA GLY A 85 16.74 17.06 -2.47
C GLY A 85 18.07 16.96 -3.23
N PRO A 86 19.14 17.56 -2.69
CA PRO A 86 20.47 17.50 -3.27
C PRO A 86 21.02 16.06 -3.24
N LEU A 87 21.81 15.70 -4.26
CA LEU A 87 22.53 14.43 -4.23
C LEU A 87 23.52 14.42 -3.05
N PRO A 88 23.65 13.29 -2.34
CA PRO A 88 24.58 13.19 -1.24
C PRO A 88 26.03 13.37 -1.70
N SER A 89 26.71 14.35 -1.11
CA SER A 89 28.08 14.74 -1.46
C SER A 89 29.13 13.64 -1.24
N ASN A 90 28.87 12.74 -0.28
CA ASN A 90 29.74 11.63 0.10
C ASN A 90 29.18 10.24 -0.29
N GLY A 91 28.09 10.19 -1.07
CA GLY A 91 27.39 8.94 -1.40
C GLY A 91 26.59 8.33 -0.24
N VAL A 92 26.63 8.93 0.95
CA VAL A 92 25.82 8.55 2.12
C VAL A 92 24.66 9.54 2.22
N MET A 93 23.43 9.03 2.27
CA MET A 93 22.21 9.86 2.33
C MET A 93 22.31 10.92 3.43
N HIS A 94 21.98 12.17 3.12
CA HIS A 94 21.91 13.23 4.13
C HIS A 94 20.76 12.94 5.10
N VAL A 95 21.06 12.74 6.38
CA VAL A 95 20.08 12.43 7.43
C VAL A 95 19.58 13.71 8.13
N ASP A 96 20.35 14.80 8.13
CA ASP A 96 19.95 16.00 8.88
C ASP A 96 19.18 17.02 8.02
N GLU A 97 19.43 17.07 6.71
CA GLU A 97 18.82 18.03 5.76
C GLU A 97 17.95 17.35 4.68
N CYS A 98 17.29 16.25 5.03
CA CYS A 98 16.49 15.50 4.06
C CYS A 98 15.11 16.16 3.84
N VAL A 99 14.94 16.75 2.67
CA VAL A 99 13.70 17.39 2.18
C VAL A 99 12.78 16.42 1.41
N GLU A 100 13.14 15.14 1.39
CA GLU A 100 12.44 14.13 0.61
C GLU A 100 11.03 13.86 1.17
N PHE A 101 10.07 13.64 0.27
CA PHE A 101 8.67 13.44 0.62
C PHE A 101 8.45 12.35 1.67
N HIS A 102 9.20 11.24 1.63
CA HIS A 102 9.03 10.13 2.58
C HIS A 102 9.19 10.55 4.05
N ARG A 103 10.00 11.58 4.33
CA ARG A 103 10.14 12.14 5.68
C ARG A 103 8.94 12.94 6.11
N LEU A 104 8.47 13.83 5.23
CA LEU A 104 7.25 14.60 5.46
C LEU A 104 6.08 13.65 5.69
N TRP A 105 5.98 12.60 4.88
CA TRP A 105 4.95 11.59 5.01
C TRP A 105 5.02 10.84 6.35
N SER A 106 6.20 10.37 6.76
CA SER A 106 6.37 9.74 8.09
C SER A 106 5.96 10.71 9.21
N ALA A 107 6.36 11.97 9.16
CA ALA A 107 5.94 12.98 10.14
C ALA A 107 4.41 13.21 10.14
N MET A 108 3.77 13.23 8.97
CA MET A 108 2.31 13.31 8.86
C MET A 108 1.62 12.10 9.51
N GLN A 109 2.12 10.88 9.24
CA GLN A 109 1.61 9.66 9.88
C GLN A 109 1.73 9.73 11.41
N PHE A 110 2.81 10.30 11.94
CA PHE A 110 2.95 10.54 13.38
C PHE A 110 1.84 11.45 13.91
N VAL A 111 1.58 12.57 13.23
CA VAL A 111 0.54 13.53 13.62
C VAL A 111 -0.85 12.90 13.59
N TYR A 112 -1.12 11.99 12.64
CA TYR A 112 -2.41 11.32 12.53
C TYR A 112 -2.68 10.36 13.69
N CYS A 113 -1.64 9.84 14.32
CA CYS A 113 -1.75 9.04 15.53
C CYS A 113 -1.97 9.88 16.81
N ILE A 114 -1.93 11.22 16.74
CA ILE A 114 -2.20 12.07 17.90
C ILE A 114 -3.71 12.05 18.19
N PRO A 115 -4.13 11.80 19.45
CA PRO A 115 -5.54 11.77 19.81
C PRO A 115 -6.19 13.12 19.52
N VAL A 116 -7.35 13.05 18.87
CA VAL A 116 -8.15 14.21 18.53
C VAL A 116 -8.96 14.71 19.72
N GLY A 117 -9.26 16.02 19.76
CA GLY A 117 -10.07 16.61 20.82
C GLY A 117 -11.53 16.15 20.80
N THR A 118 -12.28 16.42 21.88
CA THR A 118 -13.73 16.24 21.88
C THR A 118 -14.34 17.12 20.78
N HIS A 119 -15.01 16.50 19.80
CA HIS A 119 -15.60 17.09 18.58
C HIS A 119 -14.71 17.19 17.33
N GLU A 120 -13.52 16.60 17.35
CA GLU A 120 -12.67 16.47 16.16
C GLU A 120 -12.75 15.05 15.56
N PHE A 121 -12.56 14.96 14.25
CA PHE A 121 -12.55 13.68 13.53
C PHE A 121 -11.13 13.20 13.31
N THR A 122 -10.93 11.89 13.43
CA THR A 122 -9.70 11.22 13.01
C THR A 122 -9.54 11.27 11.49
N VAL A 123 -8.31 11.11 11.02
CA VAL A 123 -8.00 11.10 9.59
C VAL A 123 -8.70 9.95 8.86
N GLU A 124 -8.81 8.81 9.51
CA GLU A 124 -9.50 7.62 9.04
C GLU A 124 -11.00 7.87 8.88
N GLN A 125 -11.60 8.66 9.78
CA GLN A 125 -13.01 9.04 9.65
C GLN A 125 -13.25 10.01 8.49
N CYS A 126 -12.31 10.92 8.22
CA CYS A 126 -12.44 11.88 7.12
C CYS A 126 -12.14 11.28 5.74
N PHE A 127 -11.12 10.43 5.63
CA PHE A 127 -10.55 10.01 4.34
C PHE A 127 -10.45 8.48 4.17
N GLY A 128 -10.79 7.70 5.20
CA GLY A 128 -10.58 6.25 5.22
C GLY A 128 -9.11 5.90 4.95
N ASP A 129 -8.90 4.83 4.19
CA ASP A 129 -7.55 4.42 3.76
C ASP A 129 -7.00 5.29 2.61
N GLY A 130 -7.83 6.13 2.00
CA GLY A 130 -7.50 6.84 0.76
C GLY A 130 -6.26 7.73 0.90
N LEU A 131 -6.10 8.37 2.06
CA LEU A 131 -4.93 9.20 2.35
C LEU A 131 -3.65 8.37 2.40
N HIS A 132 -3.70 7.19 3.04
CA HIS A 132 -2.58 6.26 3.11
C HIS A 132 -2.18 5.73 1.73
N TRP A 133 -3.17 5.39 0.89
CA TRP A 133 -2.94 5.01 -0.50
C TRP A 133 -2.28 6.14 -1.30
N ALA A 134 -2.72 7.38 -1.10
CA ALA A 134 -2.16 8.54 -1.78
C ALA A 134 -0.70 8.80 -1.37
N GLY A 135 -0.39 8.78 -0.07
CA GLY A 135 0.99 8.95 0.41
C GLY A 135 1.93 7.86 -0.10
N CYS A 136 1.50 6.58 -0.02
CA CYS A 136 2.25 5.46 -0.57
C CYS A 136 2.48 5.59 -2.08
N MET A 137 1.46 6.02 -2.82
CA MET A 137 1.56 6.26 -4.26
C MET A 137 2.64 7.30 -4.57
N ILE A 138 2.64 8.44 -3.89
CA ILE A 138 3.64 9.51 -4.13
C ILE A 138 5.06 9.01 -3.81
N ILE A 139 5.24 8.27 -2.71
CA ILE A 139 6.53 7.65 -2.36
C ILE A 139 7.04 6.74 -3.48
N VAL A 140 6.16 5.91 -4.06
CA VAL A 140 6.51 5.00 -5.16
C VAL A 140 6.84 5.78 -6.43
N LEU A 141 6.05 6.80 -6.78
CA LEU A 141 6.28 7.62 -7.98
C LEU A 141 7.59 8.41 -7.92
N LEU A 142 8.00 8.83 -6.72
CA LEU A 142 9.27 9.50 -6.46
C LEU A 142 10.45 8.52 -6.32
N GLY A 143 10.21 7.21 -6.28
CA GLY A 143 11.27 6.20 -6.11
C GLY A 143 11.86 6.13 -4.70
N GLN A 144 11.12 6.60 -3.69
CA GLN A 144 11.61 6.74 -2.31
C GLN A 144 11.27 5.55 -1.39
N GLN A 145 10.60 4.52 -1.91
CA GLN A 145 10.10 3.37 -1.14
C GLN A 145 11.15 2.66 -0.29
N ARG A 146 12.39 2.51 -0.79
CA ARG A 146 13.46 1.86 -0.04
C ARG A 146 13.91 2.70 1.14
N ARG A 147 13.97 4.02 0.96
CA ARG A 147 14.38 4.96 2.01
C ARG A 147 13.32 5.06 3.08
N PHE A 148 12.05 5.16 2.65
CA PHE A 148 10.90 5.11 3.53
C PHE A 148 10.92 3.84 4.41
N ALA A 149 11.08 2.66 3.81
CA ALA A 149 11.09 1.40 4.58
C ALA A 149 12.21 1.32 5.64
N VAL A 150 13.33 2.03 5.43
CA VAL A 150 14.48 2.05 6.36
C VAL A 150 14.34 3.17 7.41
N LEU A 151 13.76 4.31 7.04
CA LEU A 151 13.78 5.55 7.83
C LEU A 151 12.40 5.95 8.38
N ASP A 152 11.35 5.16 8.13
CA ASP A 152 10.03 5.43 8.68
C ASP A 152 10.03 5.24 10.21
N PHE A 153 10.16 6.36 10.90
CA PHE A 153 10.23 6.43 12.35
C PHE A 153 8.92 6.00 13.00
N CYS A 154 7.77 6.28 12.39
CA CYS A 154 6.45 5.90 12.90
C CYS A 154 6.28 4.38 12.93
N TYR A 155 6.69 3.70 11.86
CA TYR A 155 6.69 2.25 11.84
C TYR A 155 7.64 1.66 12.89
N HIS A 156 8.81 2.26 13.10
CA HIS A 156 9.75 1.83 14.13
C HIS A 156 9.18 2.03 15.54
N LEU A 157 8.58 3.20 15.82
CA LEU A 157 7.96 3.50 17.10
C LEU A 157 6.78 2.56 17.39
N LEU A 158 5.89 2.35 16.42
CA LEU A 158 4.77 1.42 16.55
C LEU A 158 5.25 -0.02 16.79
N LYS A 159 6.33 -0.44 16.11
CA LYS A 159 6.91 -1.77 16.29
C LYS A 159 7.56 -1.93 17.67
N VAL A 160 8.23 -0.89 18.17
CA VAL A 160 8.77 -0.84 19.53
C VAL A 160 7.64 -0.89 20.55
N GLN A 161 6.58 -0.09 20.40
CA GLN A 161 5.41 -0.11 21.29
C GLN A 161 4.72 -1.49 21.30
N LYS A 162 4.51 -2.10 20.14
CA LYS A 162 3.96 -3.46 20.03
C LYS A 162 4.84 -4.53 20.69
N HIS A 163 6.16 -4.33 20.71
CA HIS A 163 7.10 -5.24 21.35
C HIS A 163 7.18 -5.01 22.87
N ASP A 164 7.12 -3.76 23.32
CA ASP A 164 7.16 -3.40 24.75
C ASP A 164 5.86 -3.80 25.47
N GLY A 165 4.73 -3.86 24.77
CA GLY A 165 3.46 -4.38 25.32
C GLY A 165 2.93 -3.60 26.53
N LYS A 166 3.42 -2.38 26.75
CA LYS A 166 3.02 -1.50 27.84
C LYS A 166 2.00 -0.47 27.32
N ASP A 167 0.73 -0.72 27.61
CA ASP A 167 -0.37 0.23 27.40
C ASP A 167 -0.47 1.25 28.56
N GLU A 168 0.66 1.62 29.17
CA GLU A 168 0.64 2.60 30.25
C GLU A 168 0.44 4.00 29.65
N ILE A 169 -0.62 4.68 30.09
CA ILE A 169 -0.96 6.05 29.71
C ILE A 169 0.11 6.98 30.28
N ILE A 170 1.13 7.29 29.50
CA ILE A 170 2.09 8.33 29.84
C ILE A 170 1.59 9.64 29.22
N LYS A 171 0.92 10.45 30.04
CA LYS A 171 0.50 11.84 29.75
C LYS A 171 -0.45 12.00 28.54
N ASN A 172 -1.71 11.66 28.74
CA ASN A 172 -2.84 12.08 27.88
C ASN A 172 -2.75 11.73 26.38
N VAL A 173 -1.86 10.84 25.96
CA VAL A 173 -1.83 10.30 24.60
C VAL A 173 -2.45 8.90 24.62
N VAL A 174 -3.66 8.76 24.10
CA VAL A 174 -4.35 7.48 23.89
C VAL A 174 -4.02 6.98 22.48
N CYS A 175 -3.08 6.06 22.35
CA CYS A 175 -2.82 5.39 21.07
C CYS A 175 -3.90 4.31 20.86
N GLY A 176 -4.87 4.58 19.99
CA GLY A 176 -5.86 3.61 19.49
C GLY A 176 -5.40 2.91 18.20
#